data_AF-A0A6B0VEU7-F1
#
_entry.id   AF-A0A6B0VEU7-F1
#
_cell.length_a   1.000
_cell.length_b   1.000
_cell.length_c   1.000
_cell.angle_alpha   90.00
_cell.angle_beta   90.00
_cell.angle_gamma   90.00
#
_symmetry.space_group_name_H-M   'P 1'
#
loop_
_entity.id
_entity.type
_entity.pdbx_description
1 polymer ?
#
loop_
_entity_poly.entity_id
_entity_poly.type
_entity_poly.pdbx_seq_one_letter_code
_entity_poly.pdbx_strand_id
1 'polypeptide(L)'
;RLFPSVVEGGFRLDAFVPHVVRCSCSPSWKVRALAARAVVPLVAPAERREFLLGAIFSLPGAACPPENNAIHGTLLQVLQIVNHSRDFFAEQDFVDSVCCRLEEKVWLASGCNPCLATRAAYLSVVLACSRSLPENFALSRSIASKLIRAVLPDIAQTQRHAKATCKEFFTATAHEVLLELGLQHPSLFSPEATSYFQFLLCALSSRSQEARFVTLQFVKRATAQRVCDACVLCEPKLSRTDVWRSFSTLIVETVQKGPGRKQENASSYSEACAVLASFKQSDYALLCWRGCPTLESVLEFLLDQMDTLTLEHTKQSLLDLSCNIAEQMIHSHTMDDVVGLSEKMAVQRWTLELLNCSEPTQDLAMRVTASRGLGLLVKIVVSESKQGGVTVTFWKALVNFLQDDEVVVRDNAVSVVYNLLTALGDPEFPPSLFSRRTPLDVVLRLFVRLGNVEVVVPCLVDWMLTCQDVCHEAEVLSFPFCLFFCSSRGYAVVTALMA
;
A
#
# COMPACT_ATOMS: atom_id res chain seq x y z
N ARG A 1 3.96 -46.47 46.61
CA ARG A 1 4.26 -45.02 46.60
C ARG A 1 4.62 -44.65 45.18
N LEU A 2 3.68 -44.06 44.44
CA LEU A 2 3.92 -43.55 43.09
C LEU A 2 4.78 -42.28 43.22
N PHE A 3 5.83 -42.16 42.41
CA PHE A 3 6.68 -40.97 42.33
C PHE A 3 5.83 -39.76 41.87
N PRO A 4 6.07 -38.54 42.38
CA PRO A 4 5.36 -37.37 41.90
C PRO A 4 5.74 -37.08 40.45
N SER A 5 4.75 -36.63 39.67
CA SER A 5 4.91 -36.28 38.27
C SER A 5 5.80 -35.03 38.12
N VAL A 6 6.54 -34.94 37.02
CA VAL A 6 7.47 -33.86 36.65
C VAL A 6 6.77 -32.49 36.45
N VAL A 7 5.48 -32.40 36.78
CA VAL A 7 4.63 -31.22 36.52
C VAL A 7 4.64 -30.22 37.68
N GLU A 8 5.15 -30.60 38.87
CA GLU A 8 5.17 -29.72 40.04
C GLU A 8 6.44 -28.84 40.17
N GLY A 9 7.42 -29.01 39.27
CA GLY A 9 8.55 -28.10 39.14
C GLY A 9 8.29 -27.10 38.02
N GLY A 10 7.64 -25.97 38.32
CA GLY A 10 7.49 -24.89 37.35
C GLY A 10 8.86 -24.46 36.83
N PHE A 11 9.21 -24.82 35.59
CA PHE A 11 10.42 -24.33 34.94
C PHE A 11 10.32 -22.82 34.89
N ARG A 12 11.05 -22.11 35.75
CA ARG A 12 11.13 -20.67 35.64
C ARG A 12 11.94 -20.36 34.37
N LEU A 13 11.22 -20.02 33.31
CA LEU A 13 11.80 -19.75 32.00
C LEU A 13 12.70 -18.50 32.02
N ASP A 14 12.54 -17.64 33.03
CA ASP A 14 13.40 -16.49 33.34
C ASP A 14 14.88 -16.89 33.53
N ALA A 15 15.16 -18.07 34.08
CA ALA A 15 16.51 -18.60 34.29
C ALA A 15 17.28 -18.79 32.97
N PHE A 16 16.57 -18.93 31.84
CA PHE A 16 17.18 -19.03 30.52
C PHE A 16 17.49 -17.65 29.90
N VAL A 17 16.92 -16.56 30.42
CA VAL A 17 17.10 -15.21 29.85
C VAL A 17 18.58 -14.83 29.75
N PRO A 18 19.45 -15.00 30.76
CA PRO A 18 20.87 -14.65 30.64
C PRO A 18 21.59 -15.45 29.55
N HIS A 19 21.24 -16.73 29.38
CA HIS A 19 21.83 -17.59 28.34
C HIS A 19 21.41 -17.16 26.94
N VAL A 20 20.13 -16.85 26.75
CA VAL A 20 19.60 -16.33 25.48
C VAL A 20 20.17 -14.94 25.19
N VAL A 21 20.30 -14.09 26.21
CA VAL A 21 20.91 -12.77 26.07
C VAL A 21 22.35 -12.89 25.58
N ARG A 22 23.14 -13.82 26.12
CA ARG A 22 24.52 -14.06 25.64
C ARG A 22 24.58 -14.47 24.16
N CYS A 23 23.57 -15.16 23.64
CA CYS A 23 23.49 -15.50 22.22
C CYS A 23 23.30 -14.27 21.31
N SER A 24 22.87 -13.12 21.85
CA SER A 24 22.73 -11.88 21.09
C SER A 24 24.08 -11.28 20.66
N CYS A 25 25.20 -11.71 21.26
CA CYS A 25 26.54 -11.30 20.86
C CYS A 25 27.14 -12.14 19.71
N SER A 26 26.40 -13.14 19.20
CA SER A 26 26.91 -14.07 18.17
C SER A 26 27.33 -13.34 16.88
N PRO A 27 28.40 -13.78 16.20
CA PRO A 27 28.73 -13.28 14.86
C PRO A 27 27.66 -13.63 13.81
N SER A 28 26.83 -14.65 14.06
CA SER A 28 25.74 -15.03 13.15
C SER A 28 24.52 -14.14 13.39
N TRP A 29 24.18 -13.30 12.40
CA TRP A 29 22.98 -12.45 12.45
C TRP A 29 21.69 -13.26 12.75
N LYS A 30 21.54 -14.45 12.16
CA LYS A 30 20.37 -15.31 12.40
C LYS A 30 20.24 -15.71 13.87
N VAL A 31 21.36 -16.02 14.52
CA VAL A 31 21.39 -16.35 15.95
C VAL A 31 21.00 -15.14 16.79
N ARG A 32 21.51 -13.94 16.46
CA ARG A 32 21.13 -12.70 17.17
C ARG A 32 19.65 -12.38 17.03
N ALA A 33 19.10 -12.51 15.82
CA ALA A 33 17.69 -12.28 15.56
C ALA A 33 16.79 -13.31 16.26
N LEU A 34 17.19 -14.59 16.28
CA LEU A 34 16.46 -15.63 17.00
C LEU A 34 16.51 -15.40 18.51
N ALA A 35 17.69 -15.09 19.06
CA ALA A 35 17.86 -14.76 20.47
C ALA A 35 16.98 -13.56 20.87
N ALA A 36 16.96 -12.50 20.07
CA ALA A 36 16.11 -11.34 20.32
C ALA A 36 14.61 -11.69 20.38
N ARG A 37 14.12 -12.52 19.45
CA ARG A 37 12.72 -12.99 19.45
C ARG A 37 12.42 -13.89 20.64
N ALA A 38 13.36 -14.75 21.02
CA ALA A 38 13.20 -15.69 22.13
C ALA A 38 13.11 -14.99 23.49
N VAL A 39 13.70 -13.79 23.65
CA VAL A 39 13.60 -13.03 24.91
C VAL A 39 12.14 -12.66 25.26
N VAL A 40 11.30 -12.34 24.27
CA VAL A 40 9.92 -11.85 24.50
C VAL A 40 9.03 -12.82 25.32
N PRO A 41 8.93 -14.12 24.99
CA PRO A 41 8.18 -15.07 25.80
C PRO A 41 8.90 -15.52 27.07
N LEU A 42 10.22 -15.29 27.20
CA LEU A 42 11.00 -15.69 28.38
C LEU A 42 10.95 -14.64 29.50
N VAL A 43 10.86 -13.35 29.15
CA VAL A 43 10.71 -12.26 30.11
C VAL A 43 9.23 -12.09 30.44
N ALA A 44 8.89 -12.23 31.73
CA ALA A 44 7.52 -12.09 32.19
C ALA A 44 6.96 -10.70 31.84
N PRO A 45 5.67 -10.55 31.46
CA PRO A 45 5.11 -9.26 31.07
C PRO A 45 5.37 -8.13 32.08
N ALA A 46 5.32 -8.43 33.38
CA ALA A 46 5.58 -7.47 34.46
C ALA A 46 7.05 -6.96 34.50
N GLU A 47 8.00 -7.75 34.02
CA GLU A 47 9.44 -7.45 34.07
C GLU A 47 9.95 -6.77 32.79
N ARG A 48 9.13 -6.73 31.72
CA ARG A 48 9.55 -6.22 30.41
C ARG A 48 9.95 -4.75 30.41
N ARG A 49 9.33 -3.92 31.26
CA ARG A 49 9.70 -2.50 31.41
C ARG A 49 11.11 -2.34 31.95
N GLU A 50 11.43 -3.07 33.02
CA GLU A 50 12.76 -3.06 33.62
C GLU A 50 13.79 -3.64 32.66
N PHE A 51 13.47 -4.78 32.02
CA PHE A 51 14.33 -5.37 30.99
C PHE A 51 14.63 -4.38 29.86
N LEU A 52 13.63 -3.67 29.34
CA LEU A 52 13.81 -2.68 28.28
C LEU A 52 14.77 -1.57 28.68
N LEU A 53 14.53 -0.95 29.84
CA LEU A 53 15.38 0.15 30.34
C LEU A 53 16.80 -0.34 30.65
N GLY A 54 16.94 -1.54 31.23
CA GLY A 54 18.22 -2.19 31.51
C GLY A 54 19.00 -2.50 30.23
N ALA A 55 18.32 -3.00 29.20
CA ALA A 55 18.93 -3.29 27.90
C ALA A 55 19.45 -2.01 27.21
N ILE A 56 18.67 -0.92 27.19
CA ILE A 56 19.12 0.36 26.64
C ILE A 56 20.30 0.93 27.46
N PHE A 57 20.22 0.84 28.79
CA PHE A 57 21.29 1.30 29.68
C PHE A 57 22.61 0.54 29.45
N SER A 58 22.54 -0.77 29.17
CA SER A 58 23.70 -1.63 28.92
C SER A 58 24.48 -1.29 27.64
N LEU A 59 23.90 -0.49 26.73
CA LEU A 59 24.59 -0.07 25.51
C LEU A 59 25.82 0.78 25.84
N PRO A 60 26.95 0.62 25.12
CA PRO A 60 28.18 1.33 25.42
C PRO A 60 28.07 2.85 25.17
N GLY A 61 28.96 3.61 25.80
CA GLY A 61 29.20 5.01 25.47
C GLY A 61 30.15 5.16 24.27
N ALA A 62 30.21 6.35 23.68
CA ALA A 62 31.02 6.62 22.48
C ALA A 62 32.53 6.41 22.66
N ALA A 63 33.04 6.48 23.90
CA ALA A 63 34.46 6.28 24.21
C ALA A 63 34.87 4.80 24.33
N CYS A 64 33.91 3.87 24.34
CA CYS A 64 34.19 2.44 24.49
C CYS A 64 34.43 1.79 23.12
N PRO A 65 35.37 0.82 23.01
CA PRO A 65 35.53 0.03 21.79
C PRO A 65 34.21 -0.67 21.44
N PRO A 66 33.68 -0.53 20.21
CA PRO A 66 32.37 -1.06 19.89
C PRO A 66 32.43 -2.57 19.60
N GLU A 67 31.85 -3.38 20.50
CA GLU A 67 31.46 -4.76 20.18
C GLU A 67 30.19 -4.76 19.33
N ASN A 68 30.32 -4.43 18.05
CA ASN A 68 29.19 -4.20 17.13
C ASN A 68 28.15 -5.33 17.13
N ASN A 69 28.58 -6.59 17.31
CA ASN A 69 27.67 -7.73 17.37
C ASN A 69 26.79 -7.69 18.62
N ALA A 70 27.39 -7.42 19.78
CA ALA A 70 26.69 -7.26 21.06
C ALA A 70 25.75 -6.05 21.01
N ILE A 71 26.24 -4.89 20.56
CA ILE A 71 25.42 -3.67 20.39
C ILE A 71 24.18 -3.96 19.56
N HIS A 72 24.35 -4.52 18.35
CA HIS A 72 23.22 -4.80 17.48
C HIS A 72 22.34 -5.94 18.02
N GLY A 73 22.90 -6.93 18.72
CA GLY A 73 22.12 -7.95 19.42
C GLY A 73 21.19 -7.37 20.48
N THR A 74 21.72 -6.50 21.34
CA THR A 74 20.95 -5.77 22.35
C THR A 74 19.89 -4.88 21.71
N LEU A 75 20.22 -4.14 20.65
CA LEU A 75 19.24 -3.31 19.93
C LEU A 75 18.10 -4.13 19.33
N LEU A 76 18.38 -5.34 18.80
CA LEU A 76 17.33 -6.24 18.34
C LEU A 76 16.42 -6.70 19.49
N GLN A 77 16.98 -7.00 20.68
CA GLN A 77 16.18 -7.36 21.85
C GLN A 77 15.26 -6.21 22.28
N VAL A 78 15.82 -5.01 22.37
CA VAL A 78 15.06 -3.78 22.66
C VAL A 78 13.92 -3.62 21.65
N LEU A 79 14.21 -3.72 20.36
CA LEU A 79 13.20 -3.63 19.29
C LEU A 79 12.08 -4.67 19.43
N GLN A 80 12.41 -5.92 19.78
CA GLN A 80 11.41 -6.96 19.98
C GLN A 80 10.51 -6.67 21.19
N ILE A 81 11.08 -6.21 22.31
CA ILE A 81 10.30 -5.87 23.50
C ILE A 81 9.37 -4.67 23.25
N VAL A 82 9.85 -3.61 22.58
CA VAL A 82 9.02 -2.45 22.20
C VAL A 82 7.83 -2.89 21.34
N ASN A 83 8.08 -3.71 20.31
CA ASN A 83 7.03 -4.15 19.40
C ASN A 83 5.93 -5.00 20.07
N HIS A 84 6.25 -5.73 21.14
CA HIS A 84 5.31 -6.60 21.87
C HIS A 84 4.76 -5.98 23.17
N SER A 85 5.16 -4.74 23.48
CA SER A 85 4.77 -4.06 24.73
C SER A 85 4.45 -2.58 24.46
N ARG A 86 3.68 -2.32 23.40
CA ARG A 86 3.33 -0.95 22.96
C ARG A 86 2.49 -0.21 23.99
N ASP A 87 1.72 -0.94 24.78
CA ASP A 87 0.90 -0.44 25.89
C ASP A 87 1.72 0.33 26.94
N PHE A 88 3.01 0.03 27.10
CA PHE A 88 3.86 0.75 28.04
C PHE A 88 4.09 2.21 27.65
N PHE A 89 3.99 2.52 26.36
CA PHE A 89 4.20 3.86 25.82
C PHE A 89 2.98 4.78 25.99
N ALA A 90 1.90 4.29 26.61
CA ALA A 90 0.76 5.12 27.03
C ALA A 90 1.06 6.00 28.25
N GLU A 91 2.13 5.70 29.00
CA GLU A 91 2.54 6.44 30.20
C GLU A 91 3.71 7.38 29.91
N GLN A 92 3.50 8.69 30.09
CA GLN A 92 4.50 9.72 29.76
C GLN A 92 5.81 9.54 30.55
N ASP A 93 5.75 9.21 31.85
CA ASP A 93 6.95 9.01 32.68
C ASP A 93 7.85 7.88 32.15
N PHE A 94 7.24 6.81 31.61
CA PHE A 94 7.97 5.73 30.99
C PHE A 94 8.58 6.15 29.66
N VAL A 95 7.82 6.89 28.83
CA VAL A 95 8.31 7.47 27.58
C VAL A 95 9.50 8.38 27.82
N ASP A 96 9.43 9.27 28.80
CA ASP A 96 10.51 10.19 29.16
C ASP A 96 11.76 9.45 29.63
N SER A 97 11.59 8.38 30.41
CA SER A 97 12.68 7.49 30.84
C SER A 97 13.37 6.82 29.64
N VAL A 98 12.60 6.28 28.70
CA VAL A 98 13.13 5.67 27.47
C VAL A 98 13.82 6.73 26.60
N CYS A 99 13.22 7.89 26.40
CA CYS A 99 13.80 9.00 25.64
C CYS A 99 15.12 9.46 26.24
N CYS A 100 15.19 9.67 27.55
CA CYS A 100 16.42 10.06 28.24
C CYS A 100 17.56 9.05 28.00
N ARG A 101 17.28 7.75 28.14
CA ARG A 101 18.26 6.68 27.93
C ARG A 101 18.70 6.55 26.48
N LEU A 102 17.79 6.67 25.52
CA LEU A 102 18.15 6.68 24.10
C LEU A 102 18.98 7.92 23.76
N GLU A 103 18.64 9.07 24.32
CA GLU A 103 19.36 10.33 24.08
C GLU A 103 20.84 10.26 24.45
N GLU A 104 21.19 9.58 25.55
CA GLU A 104 22.57 9.29 25.96
C GLU A 104 23.34 8.45 24.92
N LYS A 105 22.63 7.69 24.08
CA LYS A 105 23.19 6.75 23.10
C LYS A 105 23.06 7.24 21.64
N VAL A 106 22.71 8.51 21.41
CA VAL A 106 22.54 9.08 20.05
C VAL A 106 23.79 8.95 19.18
N TRP A 107 24.99 8.83 19.77
CA TRP A 107 26.22 8.54 19.02
C TRP A 107 26.11 7.27 18.16
N LEU A 108 25.27 6.30 18.56
CA LEU A 108 25.00 5.10 17.78
C LEU A 108 24.32 5.41 16.44
N ALA A 109 23.64 6.55 16.30
CA ALA A 109 23.03 7.00 15.05
C ALA A 109 23.97 7.82 14.16
N SER A 110 25.02 8.42 14.73
CA SER A 110 25.89 9.38 14.03
C SER A 110 27.07 8.70 13.32
N GLY A 111 27.85 9.50 12.59
CA GLY A 111 29.11 9.07 11.96
C GLY A 111 30.20 8.64 12.96
N CYS A 112 30.02 8.89 14.26
CA CYS A 112 30.91 8.34 15.30
C CYS A 112 30.83 6.81 15.36
N ASN A 113 29.71 6.23 14.94
CA ASN A 113 29.55 4.80 14.82
C ASN A 113 29.81 4.37 13.36
N PRO A 114 30.91 3.66 13.05
CA PRO A 114 31.22 3.26 11.68
C PRO A 114 30.31 2.12 11.16
N CYS A 115 29.60 1.41 12.05
CA CYS A 115 28.83 0.23 11.67
C CYS A 115 27.39 0.58 11.27
N LEU A 116 27.12 0.69 9.96
CA LEU A 116 25.79 1.00 9.41
C LEU A 116 24.66 0.09 9.92
N ALA A 117 24.95 -1.20 10.15
CA ALA A 117 23.96 -2.13 10.70
C ALA A 117 23.52 -1.73 12.12
N THR A 118 24.46 -1.39 13.01
CA THR A 118 24.14 -0.93 14.37
C THR A 118 23.45 0.42 14.36
N ARG A 119 23.84 1.34 13.46
CA ARG A 119 23.16 2.63 13.27
C ARG A 119 21.70 2.44 12.87
N ALA A 120 21.45 1.59 11.88
CA ALA A 120 20.10 1.29 11.41
C ALA A 120 19.27 0.57 12.50
N ALA A 121 19.87 -0.36 13.25
CA ALA A 121 19.18 -1.02 14.36
C ALA A 121 18.78 -0.03 15.47
N TYR A 122 19.66 0.92 15.82
CA TYR A 122 19.35 1.97 16.79
C TYR A 122 18.23 2.89 16.31
N LEU A 123 18.28 3.31 15.04
CA LEU A 123 17.21 4.11 14.43
C LEU A 123 15.88 3.33 14.36
N SER A 124 15.92 2.02 14.12
CA SER A 124 14.74 1.16 14.15
C SER A 124 14.09 1.10 15.53
N VAL A 125 14.90 1.08 16.60
CA VAL A 125 14.41 1.18 17.99
C VAL A 125 13.72 2.51 18.21
N VAL A 126 14.37 3.63 17.87
CA VAL A 126 13.77 4.97 18.01
C VAL A 126 12.44 5.06 17.26
N LEU A 127 12.40 4.54 16.03
CA LEU A 127 11.21 4.52 15.19
C LEU A 127 10.08 3.68 15.80
N ALA A 128 10.41 2.50 16.32
CA ALA A 128 9.44 1.63 16.99
C ALA A 128 8.88 2.28 18.27
N CYS A 129 9.72 2.97 19.05
CA CYS A 129 9.27 3.76 20.18
C CYS A 129 8.31 4.86 19.72
N SER A 130 8.69 5.66 18.71
CA SER A 130 7.84 6.73 18.16
C SER A 130 6.47 6.22 17.70
N ARG A 131 6.42 5.06 17.03
CA ARG A 131 5.18 4.43 16.55
C ARG A 131 4.33 3.80 17.63
N SER A 132 4.90 3.59 18.82
CA SER A 132 4.18 3.04 19.97
C SER A 132 3.52 4.15 20.80
N LEU A 133 3.85 5.41 20.54
CA LEU A 133 3.26 6.55 21.23
C LEU A 133 1.79 6.77 20.82
N PRO A 134 0.90 7.14 21.75
CA PRO A 134 -0.42 7.67 21.43
C PRO A 134 -0.33 8.92 20.54
N GLU A 135 -1.41 9.26 19.82
CA GLU A 135 -1.42 10.37 18.84
C GLU A 135 -1.05 11.75 19.43
N ASN A 136 -1.30 11.95 20.73
CA ASN A 136 -1.00 13.21 21.43
C ASN A 136 0.44 13.27 21.96
N PHE A 137 1.19 12.16 21.87
CA PHE A 137 2.54 12.05 22.41
C PHE A 137 3.55 12.15 21.26
N ALA A 138 4.72 12.70 21.57
CA ALA A 138 5.83 12.78 20.64
C ALA A 138 7.13 12.44 21.37
N LEU A 139 8.15 12.02 20.61
CA LEU A 139 9.50 11.94 21.17
C LEU A 139 9.91 13.32 21.70
N SER A 140 10.66 13.33 22.80
CA SER A 140 11.11 14.59 23.40
C SER A 140 11.85 15.45 22.39
N ARG A 141 11.64 16.77 22.44
CA ARG A 141 12.27 17.71 21.49
C ARG A 141 13.79 17.63 21.53
N SER A 142 14.37 17.28 22.69
CA SER A 142 15.82 17.13 22.88
C SER A 142 16.39 15.97 22.08
N ILE A 143 15.85 14.76 22.22
CA ILE A 143 16.32 13.59 21.46
C ILE A 143 16.07 13.79 19.96
N ALA A 144 14.91 14.32 19.57
CA ALA A 144 14.59 14.60 18.17
C ALA A 144 15.63 15.54 17.54
N SER A 145 15.99 16.63 18.24
CA SER A 145 16.98 17.59 17.77
C SER A 145 18.38 16.98 17.63
N LYS A 146 18.80 16.15 18.60
CA LYS A 146 20.10 15.45 18.53
C LYS A 146 20.14 14.42 17.40
N LEU A 147 19.06 13.67 17.19
CA LEU A 147 18.96 12.70 16.09
C LEU A 147 19.01 13.37 14.72
N ILE A 148 18.26 14.45 14.50
CA ILE A 148 18.29 15.19 13.23
C ILE A 148 19.72 15.65 12.91
N ARG A 149 20.41 16.26 13.89
CA ARG A 149 21.81 16.70 13.70
C ARG A 149 22.78 15.54 13.45
N ALA A 150 22.56 14.39 14.09
CA ALA A 150 23.40 13.21 13.96
C ALA A 150 23.24 12.48 12.62
N VAL A 151 22.03 12.48 12.04
CA VAL A 151 21.68 11.61 10.91
C VAL A 151 21.63 12.37 9.58
N LEU A 152 21.11 13.60 9.58
CA LEU A 152 20.87 14.36 8.35
C LEU A 152 22.14 14.61 7.51
N PRO A 153 23.31 14.99 8.09
CA PRO A 153 24.54 15.18 7.32
C PRO A 153 25.06 13.89 6.69
N ASP A 154 24.91 12.78 7.41
CA ASP A 154 25.46 11.49 7.00
C ASP A 154 24.73 10.90 5.81
N ILE A 155 23.42 11.09 5.70
CA ILE A 155 22.67 10.65 4.53
C ILE A 155 23.18 11.36 3.27
N ALA A 156 23.48 12.66 3.35
CA ALA A 156 24.02 13.41 2.21
C ALA A 156 25.42 12.93 1.80
N GLN A 157 26.26 12.53 2.75
CA GLN A 157 27.61 12.03 2.50
C GLN A 157 27.63 10.58 2.01
N THR A 158 26.76 9.71 2.56
CA THR A 158 26.70 8.28 2.21
C THR A 158 26.27 8.08 0.74
N GLN A 159 25.59 9.05 0.13
CA GLN A 159 25.30 9.02 -1.31
C GLN A 159 26.55 9.10 -2.21
N ARG A 160 27.71 9.53 -1.69
CA ARG A 160 28.95 9.72 -2.47
C ARG A 160 29.90 8.52 -2.50
N HIS A 161 29.77 7.57 -1.56
CA HIS A 161 30.68 6.42 -1.44
C HIS A 161 30.05 5.10 -1.93
N ALA A 162 30.88 4.27 -2.58
CA ALA A 162 30.53 2.98 -3.19
C ALA A 162 30.00 1.93 -2.18
N LYS A 163 29.38 0.86 -2.71
CA LYS A 163 28.71 -0.27 -2.01
C LYS A 163 29.30 -0.60 -0.64
N ALA A 164 28.70 -0.06 0.42
CA ALA A 164 28.95 -0.47 1.80
C ALA A 164 27.84 -1.42 2.24
N THR A 165 28.19 -2.50 2.95
CA THR A 165 27.21 -3.45 3.49
C THR A 165 26.21 -2.73 4.41
N CYS A 166 24.92 -3.05 4.27
CA CYS A 166 23.80 -2.43 5.01
C CYS A 166 23.54 -0.94 4.70
N LYS A 167 24.11 -0.37 3.62
CA LYS A 167 23.84 1.00 3.21
C LYS A 167 22.38 1.24 2.85
N GLU A 168 21.77 0.31 2.11
CA GLU A 168 20.37 0.36 1.70
C GLU A 168 19.46 0.41 2.93
N PHE A 169 19.69 -0.51 3.88
CA PHE A 169 18.91 -0.61 5.12
C PHE A 169 19.08 0.62 6.04
N PHE A 170 20.31 1.12 6.20
CA PHE A 170 20.55 2.36 6.92
C PHE A 170 19.85 3.54 6.23
N THR A 171 19.97 3.65 4.90
CA THR A 171 19.35 4.75 4.14
C THR A 171 17.84 4.74 4.32
N ALA A 172 17.18 3.59 4.17
CA ALA A 172 15.75 3.43 4.40
C ALA A 172 15.35 3.92 5.81
N THR A 173 15.95 3.33 6.84
CA THR A 173 15.59 3.60 8.25
C THR A 173 15.87 5.05 8.63
N ALA A 174 16.97 5.61 8.14
CA ALA A 174 17.36 6.99 8.44
C ALA A 174 16.40 8.00 7.80
N HIS A 175 15.96 7.78 6.56
CA HIS A 175 14.92 8.63 5.96
C HIS A 175 13.60 8.48 6.72
N GLU A 176 13.20 7.27 7.08
CA GLU A 176 11.96 7.02 7.83
C GLU A 176 11.94 7.78 9.16
N VAL A 177 13.02 7.70 9.95
CA VAL A 177 13.14 8.44 11.21
C VAL A 177 13.10 9.95 10.98
N LEU A 178 13.83 10.48 10.01
CA LEU A 178 13.84 11.93 9.73
C LEU A 178 12.47 12.43 9.25
N LEU A 179 11.76 11.64 8.43
CA LEU A 179 10.41 11.97 7.98
C LEU A 179 9.43 12.05 9.14
N GLU A 180 9.49 11.09 10.07
CA GLU A 180 8.63 11.05 11.28
C GLU A 180 8.95 12.19 12.24
N LEU A 181 10.25 12.42 12.51
CA LEU A 181 10.70 13.52 13.37
C LEU A 181 10.34 14.88 12.77
N GLY A 182 10.42 15.04 11.45
CA GLY A 182 10.03 16.28 10.80
C GLY A 182 8.52 16.48 10.73
N LEU A 183 7.72 15.42 10.72
CA LEU A 183 6.26 15.54 10.85
C LEU A 183 5.87 16.01 12.26
N GLN A 184 6.55 15.50 13.29
CA GLN A 184 6.30 15.87 14.70
C GLN A 184 6.88 17.24 15.06
N HIS A 185 8.11 17.52 14.61
CA HIS A 185 8.90 18.68 14.99
C HIS A 185 9.53 19.37 13.77
N PRO A 186 8.72 19.89 12.82
CA PRO A 186 9.22 20.44 11.56
C PRO A 186 10.23 21.58 11.81
N SER A 187 10.00 22.41 12.83
CA SER A 187 10.87 23.53 13.23
C SER A 187 12.29 23.15 13.68
N LEU A 188 12.58 21.87 13.93
CA LEU A 188 13.92 21.41 14.28
C LEU A 188 14.85 21.30 13.06
N PHE A 189 14.28 21.28 11.85
CA PHE A 189 15.03 21.40 10.61
C PHE A 189 15.41 22.87 10.40
N SER A 190 16.68 23.14 10.06
CA SER A 190 17.14 24.52 9.86
C SER A 190 16.87 24.98 8.42
N PRO A 191 16.17 26.12 8.22
CA PRO A 191 16.01 26.72 6.89
C PRO A 191 17.34 27.09 6.22
N GLU A 192 18.39 27.36 7.01
CA GLU A 192 19.71 27.76 6.52
C GLU A 192 20.50 26.58 5.93
N ALA A 193 20.19 25.35 6.37
CA ALA A 193 20.88 24.14 5.93
C ALA A 193 19.98 23.27 5.05
N THR A 194 18.88 22.75 5.61
CA THR A 194 17.90 21.93 4.90
C THR A 194 16.62 21.95 5.72
N SER A 195 15.61 22.68 5.24
CA SER A 195 14.27 22.67 5.84
C SER A 195 13.63 21.28 5.71
N TYR A 196 12.60 21.00 6.51
CA TYR A 196 11.87 19.74 6.41
C TYR A 196 11.27 19.54 5.01
N PHE A 197 10.74 20.60 4.42
CA PHE A 197 10.23 20.61 3.05
C PHE A 197 11.33 20.28 2.03
N GLN A 198 12.49 20.94 2.11
CA GLN A 198 13.61 20.65 1.22
C GLN A 198 14.11 19.21 1.38
N PHE A 199 14.17 18.69 2.61
CA PHE A 199 14.52 17.30 2.86
C PHE A 199 13.54 16.33 2.19
N LEU A 200 12.22 16.57 2.32
CA LEU A 200 11.18 15.76 1.68
C LEU A 200 11.35 15.74 0.14
N LEU A 201 11.55 16.91 -0.48
CA LEU A 201 11.77 17.01 -1.92
C LEU A 201 13.04 16.27 -2.37
N CYS A 202 14.14 16.41 -1.62
CA CYS A 202 15.39 15.68 -1.87
C CYS A 202 15.21 14.16 -1.71
N ALA A 203 14.38 13.71 -0.76
CA ALA A 203 14.13 12.31 -0.52
C ALA A 203 13.28 11.68 -1.65
N LEU A 204 12.23 12.37 -2.11
CA LEU A 204 11.40 11.96 -3.26
C LEU A 204 12.19 11.94 -4.58
N SER A 205 13.12 12.87 -4.76
CA SER A 205 13.98 12.96 -5.95
C SER A 205 15.33 12.22 -5.82
N SER A 206 15.53 11.49 -4.71
CA SER A 206 16.78 10.82 -4.39
C SER A 206 17.19 9.81 -5.45
N ARG A 207 18.50 9.58 -5.64
CA ARG A 207 18.98 8.48 -6.49
C ARG A 207 18.82 7.11 -5.83
N SER A 208 18.78 7.05 -4.50
CA SER A 208 18.53 5.79 -3.76
C SER A 208 17.05 5.41 -3.89
N GLN A 209 16.81 4.18 -4.32
CA GLN A 209 15.47 3.62 -4.42
C GLN A 209 14.84 3.45 -3.04
N GLU A 210 15.63 3.08 -2.04
CA GLU A 210 15.19 2.91 -0.66
C GLU A 210 14.68 4.23 -0.08
N ALA A 211 15.41 5.33 -0.31
CA ALA A 211 15.01 6.66 0.11
C ALA A 211 13.67 7.06 -0.53
N ARG A 212 13.54 6.92 -1.87
CA ARG A 212 12.30 7.25 -2.56
C ARG A 212 11.13 6.40 -2.09
N PHE A 213 11.33 5.09 -2.02
CA PHE A 213 10.30 4.13 -1.62
C PHE A 213 9.76 4.40 -0.21
N VAL A 214 10.65 4.51 0.79
CA VAL A 214 10.23 4.81 2.17
C VAL A 214 9.57 6.18 2.28
N THR A 215 10.01 7.15 1.49
CA THR A 215 9.37 8.48 1.46
C THR A 215 7.95 8.42 0.90
N LEU A 216 7.72 7.66 -0.16
CA LEU A 216 6.38 7.47 -0.72
C LEU A 216 5.47 6.70 0.24
N GLN A 217 5.96 5.64 0.88
CA GLN A 217 5.24 4.92 1.93
C GLN A 217 4.86 5.84 3.10
N PHE A 218 5.80 6.69 3.52
CA PHE A 218 5.57 7.68 4.56
C PHE A 218 4.46 8.66 4.15
N VAL A 219 4.51 9.23 2.94
CA VAL A 219 3.49 10.17 2.44
C VAL A 219 2.11 9.52 2.40
N LYS A 220 2.02 8.27 1.92
CA LYS A 220 0.76 7.51 1.90
C LYS A 220 0.17 7.38 3.30
N ARG A 221 0.98 6.90 4.26
CA ARG A 221 0.52 6.63 5.63
C ARG A 221 0.25 7.91 6.43
N ALA A 222 1.11 8.92 6.32
CA ALA A 222 0.93 10.20 6.99
C ALA A 222 -0.20 11.02 6.35
N THR A 223 -0.68 10.65 5.16
CA THR A 223 -1.53 11.43 4.26
C THR A 223 -0.83 12.67 3.69
N ALA A 224 -1.02 12.90 2.40
CA ALA A 224 -0.45 14.05 1.70
C ALA A 224 -0.84 15.38 2.36
N GLN A 225 -2.06 15.48 2.91
CA GLN A 225 -2.57 16.66 3.61
C GLN A 225 -1.73 17.02 4.85
N ARG A 226 -1.49 16.06 5.77
CA ARG A 226 -0.71 16.33 7.00
C ARG A 226 0.75 16.62 6.69
N VAL A 227 1.33 15.97 5.69
CA VAL A 227 2.70 16.27 5.24
C VAL A 227 2.78 17.70 4.73
N CYS A 228 1.80 18.12 3.92
CA CYS A 228 1.68 19.50 3.45
C CYS A 228 1.63 20.50 4.60
N ASP A 229 0.81 20.23 5.63
CA ASP A 229 0.66 21.08 6.81
C ASP A 229 1.99 21.27 7.53
N ALA A 230 2.72 20.18 7.77
CA ALA A 230 4.03 20.24 8.42
C ALA A 230 5.07 21.00 7.59
N CYS A 231 5.06 20.85 6.26
CA CYS A 231 5.97 21.58 5.37
C CYS A 231 5.71 23.08 5.35
N VAL A 232 4.45 23.52 5.33
CA VAL A 232 4.07 24.95 5.34
C VAL A 232 4.59 25.65 6.60
N LEU A 233 4.59 24.96 7.75
CA LEU A 233 5.12 25.52 9.01
C LEU A 233 6.62 25.88 8.94
N CYS A 234 7.39 25.22 8.07
CA CYS A 234 8.82 25.48 7.89
C CYS A 234 9.15 26.45 6.75
N GLU A 235 8.20 26.74 5.87
CA GLU A 235 8.40 27.55 4.68
C GLU A 235 7.36 28.68 4.63
N PRO A 236 7.47 29.70 5.50
CA PRO A 236 6.46 30.75 5.62
C PRO A 236 6.31 31.60 4.35
N LYS A 237 7.25 31.48 3.40
CA LYS A 237 7.22 32.19 2.11
C LYS A 237 6.38 31.47 1.05
N LEU A 238 6.10 30.18 1.24
CA LEU A 238 5.37 29.35 0.28
C LEU A 238 3.93 29.21 0.73
N SER A 239 2.99 29.32 -0.22
CA SER A 239 1.61 28.98 0.07
C SER A 239 1.46 27.45 0.20
N ARG A 240 0.37 27.01 0.84
CA ARG A 240 0.00 25.59 0.86
C ARG A 240 -0.02 24.97 -0.54
N THR A 241 -0.54 25.72 -1.51
CA THR A 241 -0.64 25.30 -2.91
C THR A 241 0.73 25.14 -3.56
N ASP A 242 1.70 25.99 -3.22
CA ASP A 242 3.06 25.89 -3.75
C ASP A 242 3.77 24.65 -3.19
N VAL A 243 3.68 24.44 -1.87
CA VAL A 243 4.20 23.23 -1.21
C VAL A 243 3.60 21.98 -1.83
N TRP A 244 2.27 21.95 -1.96
CA TRP A 244 1.54 20.86 -2.59
C TRP A 244 2.05 20.56 -3.99
N ARG A 245 2.10 21.58 -4.84
CA ARG A 245 2.53 21.47 -6.24
C ARG A 245 3.94 20.92 -6.35
N SER A 246 4.88 21.36 -5.51
CA SER A 246 6.27 20.90 -5.58
C SER A 246 6.42 19.41 -5.29
N PHE A 247 5.84 18.89 -4.20
CA PHE A 247 6.03 17.47 -3.88
C PHE A 247 5.14 16.57 -4.76
N SER A 248 3.92 16.99 -5.10
CA SER A 248 3.03 16.21 -5.99
C SER A 248 3.64 16.07 -7.40
N THR A 249 4.31 17.11 -7.89
CA THR A 249 5.07 17.04 -9.16
C THR A 249 6.14 15.93 -9.11
N LEU A 250 6.85 15.76 -8.00
CA LEU A 250 7.87 14.70 -7.87
C LEU A 250 7.26 13.29 -7.83
N ILE A 251 6.09 13.14 -7.23
CA ILE A 251 5.36 11.87 -7.21
C ILE A 251 4.86 11.54 -8.63
N VAL A 252 4.23 12.51 -9.31
CA VAL A 252 3.82 12.36 -10.71
C VAL A 252 5.01 12.05 -11.61
N GLU A 253 6.13 12.75 -11.48
CA GLU A 253 7.35 12.46 -12.22
C GLU A 253 7.86 11.03 -11.99
N THR A 254 7.67 10.47 -10.79
CA THR A 254 8.06 9.07 -10.51
C THR A 254 7.21 8.10 -11.32
N VAL A 255 5.91 8.36 -11.47
CA VAL A 255 5.02 7.58 -12.35
C VAL A 255 5.36 7.84 -13.83
N GLN A 256 5.60 9.08 -14.24
CA GLN A 256 5.91 9.40 -15.63
C GLN A 256 7.24 8.80 -16.12
N LYS A 257 8.23 8.62 -15.23
CA LYS A 257 9.50 7.95 -15.55
C LYS A 257 9.35 6.44 -15.74
N GLY A 258 8.23 5.85 -15.29
CA GLY A 258 8.02 4.42 -15.33
C GLY A 258 8.92 3.64 -14.34
N PRO A 259 8.77 2.31 -14.27
CA PRO A 259 9.60 1.46 -13.42
C PRO A 259 11.04 1.26 -13.96
N GLY A 260 11.36 1.80 -15.13
CA GLY A 260 12.62 1.55 -15.84
C GLY A 260 12.58 0.33 -16.75
N ARG A 261 13.50 0.22 -17.71
CA ARG A 261 13.49 -0.84 -18.74
C ARG A 261 13.65 -2.24 -18.16
N LYS A 262 14.33 -2.38 -17.01
CA LYS A 262 14.49 -3.64 -16.30
C LYS A 262 13.60 -3.71 -15.05
N GLN A 263 12.64 -2.79 -14.95
CA GLN A 263 11.77 -2.61 -13.79
C GLN A 263 12.52 -2.48 -12.47
N GLU A 264 13.73 -1.92 -12.52
CA GLU A 264 14.59 -1.70 -11.36
C GLU A 264 13.91 -0.80 -10.31
N ASN A 265 13.03 0.11 -10.73
CA ASN A 265 12.32 1.05 -9.85
C ASN A 265 10.88 0.64 -9.55
N ALA A 266 10.49 -0.62 -9.83
CA ALA A 266 9.10 -1.08 -9.70
C ALA A 266 8.46 -0.80 -8.34
N SER A 267 9.20 -0.94 -7.24
CA SER A 267 8.68 -0.68 -5.89
C SER A 267 8.34 0.80 -5.68
N SER A 268 9.23 1.72 -6.06
CA SER A 268 8.96 3.16 -5.95
C SER A 268 7.85 3.59 -6.92
N TYR A 269 7.82 3.03 -8.12
CA TYR A 269 6.77 3.30 -9.10
C TYR A 269 5.39 2.86 -8.58
N SER A 270 5.28 1.63 -8.07
CA SER A 270 4.03 1.10 -7.50
C SER A 270 3.55 1.94 -6.33
N GLU A 271 4.47 2.30 -5.41
CA GLU A 271 4.12 3.13 -4.26
C GLU A 271 3.70 4.55 -4.68
N ALA A 272 4.33 5.12 -5.71
CA ALA A 272 3.91 6.42 -6.26
C ALA A 272 2.50 6.34 -6.86
N CYS A 273 2.17 5.27 -7.58
CA CYS A 273 0.82 5.04 -8.08
C CYS A 273 -0.19 4.95 -6.93
N ALA A 274 0.13 4.18 -5.89
CA ALA A 274 -0.72 4.03 -4.71
C ALA A 274 -0.89 5.34 -3.91
N VAL A 275 0.14 6.19 -3.84
CA VAL A 275 0.03 7.52 -3.23
C VAL A 275 -0.92 8.40 -4.03
N LEU A 276 -0.75 8.47 -5.36
CA LEU A 276 -1.63 9.28 -6.20
C LEU A 276 -3.08 8.76 -6.16
N ALA A 277 -3.29 7.45 -6.15
CA ALA A 277 -4.61 6.84 -6.01
C ALA A 277 -5.30 7.16 -4.66
N SER A 278 -4.54 7.57 -3.64
CA SER A 278 -5.09 7.97 -2.34
C SER A 278 -5.51 9.45 -2.27
N PHE A 279 -5.29 10.23 -3.33
CA PHE A 279 -5.61 11.65 -3.36
C PHE A 279 -7.12 11.88 -3.47
N LYS A 280 -7.60 12.99 -2.91
CA LYS A 280 -9.02 13.37 -2.99
C LYS A 280 -9.29 14.09 -4.31
N GLN A 281 -10.56 14.19 -4.71
CA GLN A 281 -10.96 14.88 -5.94
C GLN A 281 -10.38 16.30 -6.09
N SER A 282 -10.36 17.09 -5.00
CA SER A 282 -9.78 18.44 -5.00
C SER A 282 -8.29 18.48 -5.36
N ASP A 283 -7.57 17.39 -5.09
CA ASP A 283 -6.13 17.31 -5.22
C ASP A 283 -5.71 17.08 -6.68
N TYR A 284 -6.54 16.35 -7.45
CA TYR A 284 -6.28 16.03 -8.86
C TYR A 284 -6.26 17.28 -9.76
N ALA A 285 -7.05 18.30 -9.44
CA ALA A 285 -7.08 19.55 -10.19
C ALA A 285 -5.74 20.31 -10.15
N LEU A 286 -4.89 20.02 -9.17
CA LEU A 286 -3.57 20.65 -8.99
C LEU A 286 -2.41 19.81 -9.52
N LEU A 287 -2.67 18.57 -9.98
CA LEU A 287 -1.63 17.69 -10.50
C LEU A 287 -1.15 18.16 -11.88
N CYS A 288 0.16 18.20 -12.06
CA CYS A 288 0.78 18.57 -13.33
C CYS A 288 1.42 17.33 -13.98
N TRP A 289 0.76 16.81 -15.01
CA TRP A 289 1.29 15.72 -15.83
C TRP A 289 1.94 16.29 -17.09
N ARG A 290 3.27 16.14 -17.22
CA ARG A 290 3.98 16.63 -18.42
C ARG A 290 3.50 15.91 -19.67
N GLY A 291 3.08 16.66 -20.69
CA GLY A 291 2.60 16.10 -21.95
C GLY A 291 1.16 15.59 -21.92
N CYS A 292 0.48 15.63 -20.77
CA CYS A 292 -0.90 15.17 -20.61
C CYS A 292 -1.76 16.34 -20.08
N PRO A 293 -2.33 17.19 -20.95
CA PRO A 293 -3.07 18.39 -20.52
C PRO A 293 -4.44 18.08 -19.91
N THR A 294 -4.98 16.88 -20.15
CA THR A 294 -6.31 16.45 -19.68
C THR A 294 -6.22 15.13 -18.93
N LEU A 295 -7.18 14.86 -18.05
CA LEU A 295 -7.26 13.56 -17.37
C LEU A 295 -7.41 12.39 -18.36
N GLU A 296 -8.04 12.62 -19.51
CA GLU A 296 -8.12 11.65 -20.61
C GLU A 296 -6.74 11.27 -21.14
N SER A 297 -5.90 12.27 -21.46
CA SER A 297 -4.52 12.02 -21.90
C SER A 297 -3.65 11.40 -20.80
N VAL A 298 -3.98 11.61 -19.51
CA VAL A 298 -3.34 10.90 -18.40
C VAL A 298 -3.76 9.44 -18.39
N LEU A 299 -5.06 9.15 -18.53
CA LEU A 299 -5.56 7.78 -18.58
C LEU A 299 -4.93 6.99 -19.74
N GLU A 300 -4.87 7.56 -20.94
CA GLU A 300 -4.19 6.93 -22.08
C GLU A 300 -2.71 6.64 -21.79
N PHE A 301 -2.00 7.62 -21.22
CA PHE A 301 -0.60 7.44 -20.82
C PHE A 301 -0.43 6.27 -19.84
N LEU A 302 -1.31 6.14 -18.84
CA LEU A 302 -1.24 5.05 -17.86
C LEU A 302 -1.54 3.69 -18.52
N LEU A 303 -2.51 3.63 -19.44
CA LEU A 303 -2.82 2.40 -20.18
C LEU A 303 -1.64 1.96 -21.05
N ASP A 304 -1.00 2.89 -21.76
CA ASP A 304 0.21 2.59 -22.56
C ASP A 304 1.38 2.10 -21.70
N GLN A 305 1.52 2.61 -20.46
CA GLN A 305 2.53 2.10 -19.54
C GLN A 305 2.22 0.67 -19.09
N MET A 306 0.95 0.34 -18.86
CA MET A 306 0.53 -0.96 -18.35
C MET A 306 0.90 -2.11 -19.29
N ASP A 307 0.79 -1.89 -20.60
CA ASP A 307 1.19 -2.84 -21.65
C ASP A 307 2.69 -3.22 -21.59
N THR A 308 3.52 -2.37 -20.97
CA THR A 308 4.97 -2.58 -20.85
C THR A 308 5.39 -3.26 -19.55
N LEU A 309 4.47 -3.41 -18.59
CA LEU A 309 4.75 -3.98 -17.28
C LEU A 309 4.77 -5.51 -17.32
N THR A 310 5.71 -6.10 -16.59
CA THR A 310 5.80 -7.58 -16.44
C THR A 310 5.51 -8.05 -15.02
N LEU A 311 5.55 -7.15 -14.03
CA LEU A 311 5.30 -7.48 -12.63
C LEU A 311 3.83 -7.23 -12.29
N GLU A 312 3.11 -8.27 -11.88
CA GLU A 312 1.66 -8.23 -11.60
C GLU A 312 1.30 -7.22 -10.50
N HIS A 313 2.04 -7.17 -9.39
CA HIS A 313 1.83 -6.16 -8.34
C HIS A 313 1.96 -4.72 -8.88
N THR A 314 2.90 -4.48 -9.79
CA THR A 314 3.12 -3.15 -10.39
C THR A 314 1.96 -2.79 -11.31
N LYS A 315 1.45 -3.75 -12.09
CA LYS A 315 0.23 -3.57 -12.90
C LYS A 315 -0.97 -3.25 -12.02
N GLN A 316 -1.13 -3.95 -10.90
CA GLN A 316 -2.24 -3.73 -9.96
C GLN A 316 -2.26 -2.32 -9.40
N SER A 317 -1.09 -1.80 -9.01
CA SER A 317 -0.98 -0.43 -8.49
C SER A 317 -1.25 0.61 -9.58
N LEU A 318 -0.87 0.34 -10.83
CA LEU A 318 -1.17 1.20 -11.98
C LEU A 318 -2.65 1.15 -12.38
N LEU A 319 -3.28 -0.02 -12.33
CA LEU A 319 -4.71 -0.21 -12.55
C LEU A 319 -5.55 0.52 -11.49
N ASP A 320 -5.14 0.46 -10.22
CA ASP A 320 -5.82 1.21 -9.16
C ASP A 320 -5.73 2.72 -9.40
N LEU A 321 -4.57 3.23 -9.81
CA LEU A 321 -4.43 4.63 -10.22
C LEU A 321 -5.28 4.96 -11.45
N SER A 322 -5.34 4.09 -12.46
CA SER A 322 -6.14 4.34 -13.68
C SER A 322 -7.64 4.39 -13.36
N CYS A 323 -8.13 3.50 -12.48
CA CYS A 323 -9.49 3.57 -11.95
C CYS A 323 -9.78 4.89 -11.25
N ASN A 324 -8.85 5.39 -10.42
CA ASN A 324 -9.03 6.68 -9.75
C ASN A 324 -9.02 7.86 -10.74
N ILE A 325 -8.16 7.84 -11.76
CA ILE A 325 -8.16 8.87 -12.83
C ILE A 325 -9.48 8.83 -13.60
N ALA A 326 -9.95 7.65 -13.99
CA ALA A 326 -11.23 7.47 -14.66
C ALA A 326 -12.40 7.95 -13.78
N GLU A 327 -12.36 7.66 -12.48
CA GLU A 327 -13.33 8.16 -11.51
C GLU A 327 -13.37 9.70 -11.52
N GLN A 328 -12.21 10.37 -11.46
CA GLN A 328 -12.16 11.83 -11.50
C GLN A 328 -12.67 12.40 -12.82
N MET A 329 -12.36 11.74 -13.94
CA MET A 329 -12.91 12.10 -15.25
C MET A 329 -14.43 12.02 -15.28
N ILE A 330 -15.02 10.93 -14.76
CA ILE A 330 -16.46 10.73 -14.77
C ILE A 330 -17.15 11.73 -13.84
N HIS A 331 -16.56 12.00 -12.65
CA HIS A 331 -17.12 12.95 -11.70
C HIS A 331 -17.03 14.41 -12.15
N SER A 332 -16.10 14.77 -13.04
CA SER A 332 -16.00 16.14 -13.55
C SER A 332 -17.08 16.51 -14.58
N HIS A 333 -17.86 15.53 -15.06
CA HIS A 333 -18.95 15.75 -16.03
C HIS A 333 -20.31 15.74 -15.31
N THR A 334 -21.22 16.63 -15.72
CA THR A 334 -22.63 16.61 -15.28
C THR A 334 -23.38 15.47 -15.97
N MET A 335 -24.56 15.08 -15.45
CA MET A 335 -25.35 13.96 -16.03
C MET A 335 -25.68 14.14 -17.53
N ASP A 336 -25.81 15.37 -18.01
CA ASP A 336 -26.09 15.67 -19.42
C ASP A 336 -24.84 15.59 -20.34
N ASP A 337 -23.62 15.67 -19.77
CA ASP A 337 -22.33 15.60 -20.48
C ASP A 337 -21.73 14.18 -20.53
N VAL A 338 -22.37 13.19 -19.90
CA VAL A 338 -21.87 11.79 -19.84
C VAL A 338 -21.95 11.08 -21.21
N VAL A 339 -22.85 11.54 -22.10
CA VAL A 339 -23.14 10.91 -23.40
C VAL A 339 -21.91 10.85 -24.32
N GLY A 340 -20.95 11.78 -24.17
CA GLY A 340 -19.70 11.78 -24.96
C GLY A 340 -18.54 11.01 -24.33
N LEU A 341 -18.66 10.52 -23.08
CA LEU A 341 -17.54 9.86 -22.39
C LEU A 341 -17.23 8.47 -22.96
N SER A 342 -18.25 7.75 -23.42
CA SER A 342 -18.09 6.41 -23.99
C SER A 342 -17.43 6.40 -25.37
N GLU A 343 -17.50 7.52 -26.10
CA GLU A 343 -16.85 7.72 -27.39
C GLU A 343 -15.35 7.99 -27.24
N LYS A 344 -14.89 8.36 -26.05
CA LYS A 344 -13.48 8.63 -25.78
C LYS A 344 -12.66 7.34 -25.83
N MET A 345 -11.62 7.35 -26.64
CA MET A 345 -10.72 6.20 -26.84
C MET A 345 -10.12 5.72 -25.50
N ALA A 346 -9.75 6.65 -24.62
CA ALA A 346 -9.24 6.33 -23.28
C ALA A 346 -10.22 5.48 -22.45
N VAL A 347 -11.51 5.83 -22.47
CA VAL A 347 -12.57 5.12 -21.71
C VAL A 347 -12.83 3.75 -22.33
N GLN A 348 -12.83 3.65 -23.66
CA GLN A 348 -12.96 2.38 -24.38
C GLN A 348 -11.82 1.41 -24.05
N ARG A 349 -10.56 1.89 -24.16
CA ARG A 349 -9.38 1.09 -23.82
C ARG A 349 -9.35 0.69 -22.35
N TRP A 350 -9.69 1.60 -21.45
CA TRP A 350 -9.76 1.30 -20.02
C TRP A 350 -10.84 0.24 -19.72
N THR A 351 -12.03 0.36 -20.33
CA THR A 351 -13.10 -0.63 -20.15
C THR A 351 -12.68 -2.00 -20.69
N LEU A 352 -11.97 -2.04 -21.82
CA LEU A 352 -11.40 -3.28 -22.35
C LEU A 352 -10.37 -3.88 -21.40
N GLU A 353 -9.56 -3.06 -20.75
CA GLU A 353 -8.63 -3.55 -19.74
C GLU A 353 -9.34 -4.15 -18.53
N LEU A 354 -10.44 -3.54 -18.06
CA LEU A 354 -11.25 -4.12 -16.99
C LEU A 354 -11.83 -5.48 -17.40
N LEU A 355 -12.23 -5.65 -18.66
CA LEU A 355 -12.65 -6.94 -19.21
C LEU A 355 -11.49 -7.94 -19.23
N ASN A 356 -10.30 -7.56 -19.71
CA ASN A 356 -9.11 -8.42 -19.69
C ASN A 356 -8.78 -8.89 -18.27
N CYS A 357 -8.93 -8.00 -17.29
CA CYS A 357 -8.75 -8.28 -15.87
C CYS A 357 -9.84 -9.21 -15.28
N SER A 358 -10.96 -9.41 -15.98
CA SER A 358 -12.04 -10.32 -15.53
C SER A 358 -11.78 -11.78 -15.86
N GLU A 359 -10.74 -12.07 -16.65
CA GLU A 359 -10.37 -13.43 -17.01
C GLU A 359 -9.90 -14.22 -15.77
N PRO A 360 -10.30 -15.50 -15.61
CA PRO A 360 -9.93 -16.32 -14.45
C PRO A 360 -8.42 -16.56 -14.29
N THR A 361 -7.64 -16.36 -15.36
CA THR A 361 -6.18 -16.50 -15.36
C THR A 361 -5.44 -15.32 -14.73
N GLN A 362 -6.13 -14.19 -14.52
CA GLN A 362 -5.55 -12.99 -13.94
C GLN A 362 -5.37 -13.12 -12.42
N ASP A 363 -4.37 -12.41 -11.89
CA ASP A 363 -4.10 -12.35 -10.45
C ASP A 363 -5.32 -11.82 -9.67
N LEU A 364 -5.59 -12.41 -8.50
CA LEU A 364 -6.74 -12.05 -7.67
C LEU A 364 -6.78 -10.55 -7.35
N ALA A 365 -5.64 -9.92 -7.07
CA ALA A 365 -5.61 -8.50 -6.75
C ALA A 365 -6.02 -7.64 -7.95
N MET A 366 -5.66 -8.05 -9.18
CA MET A 366 -6.11 -7.39 -10.41
C MET A 366 -7.63 -7.51 -10.57
N ARG A 367 -8.18 -8.72 -10.39
CA ARG A 367 -9.64 -8.96 -10.51
C ARG A 367 -10.44 -8.17 -9.47
N VAL A 368 -9.94 -8.09 -8.23
CA VAL A 368 -10.54 -7.28 -7.17
C VAL A 368 -10.50 -5.79 -7.52
N THR A 369 -9.37 -5.26 -7.99
CA THR A 369 -9.30 -3.85 -8.42
C THR A 369 -10.22 -3.56 -9.61
N ALA A 370 -10.23 -4.44 -10.62
CA ALA A 370 -11.04 -4.25 -11.82
C ALA A 370 -12.55 -4.34 -11.55
N SER A 371 -12.99 -5.29 -10.72
CA SER A 371 -14.41 -5.42 -10.34
C SER A 371 -14.93 -4.20 -9.59
N ARG A 372 -14.08 -3.52 -8.79
CA ARG A 372 -14.41 -2.22 -8.17
C ARG A 372 -14.47 -1.11 -9.21
N GLY A 373 -13.47 -1.05 -10.11
CA GLY A 373 -13.41 -0.06 -11.18
C GLY A 373 -14.61 -0.11 -12.13
N LEU A 374 -15.14 -1.31 -12.39
CA LEU A 374 -16.31 -1.52 -13.24
C LEU A 374 -17.55 -0.74 -12.75
N GLY A 375 -17.70 -0.57 -11.43
CA GLY A 375 -18.80 0.20 -10.84
C GLY A 375 -18.84 1.67 -11.27
N LEU A 376 -17.71 2.24 -11.67
CA LEU A 376 -17.63 3.63 -12.14
C LEU A 376 -18.34 3.82 -13.49
N LEU A 377 -18.45 2.77 -14.30
CA LEU A 377 -19.09 2.81 -15.62
C LEU A 377 -20.62 2.78 -15.55
N VAL A 378 -21.23 2.52 -14.38
CA VAL A 378 -22.69 2.43 -14.23
C VAL A 378 -23.40 3.66 -14.79
N LYS A 379 -22.91 4.86 -14.46
CA LYS A 379 -23.49 6.12 -14.95
C LYS A 379 -23.42 6.22 -16.48
N ILE A 380 -22.31 5.80 -17.08
CA ILE A 380 -22.11 5.81 -18.53
C ILE A 380 -23.11 4.86 -19.19
N VAL A 381 -23.15 3.61 -18.74
CA VAL A 381 -24.02 2.55 -19.30
C VAL A 381 -25.51 2.91 -19.19
N VAL A 382 -25.94 3.56 -18.11
CA VAL A 382 -27.32 4.01 -17.94
C VAL A 382 -27.66 5.18 -18.87
N SER A 383 -26.71 6.08 -19.12
CA SER A 383 -26.91 7.25 -19.99
C SER A 383 -26.84 6.93 -21.49
N GLU A 384 -26.18 5.83 -21.89
CA GLU A 384 -26.01 5.46 -23.28
C GLU A 384 -27.27 4.84 -23.91
N SER A 385 -27.63 5.31 -25.10
CA SER A 385 -28.65 4.71 -25.94
C SER A 385 -28.12 3.47 -26.67
N LYS A 386 -28.23 2.29 -26.04
CA LYS A 386 -28.17 0.93 -26.63
C LYS A 386 -26.97 0.52 -27.54
N GLN A 387 -25.98 1.37 -27.84
CA GLN A 387 -25.04 1.14 -28.95
C GLN A 387 -23.54 1.41 -28.67
N GLY A 388 -23.11 1.62 -27.42
CA GLY A 388 -21.70 1.87 -27.11
C GLY A 388 -20.85 0.59 -27.00
N GLY A 389 -19.64 0.59 -27.57
CA GLY A 389 -18.64 -0.49 -27.35
C GLY A 389 -18.24 -0.64 -25.88
N VAL A 390 -18.29 0.45 -25.11
CA VAL A 390 -18.14 0.47 -23.64
C VAL A 390 -19.23 -0.37 -22.97
N THR A 391 -20.50 -0.15 -23.35
CA THR A 391 -21.63 -0.89 -22.79
C THR A 391 -21.50 -2.40 -22.98
N VAL A 392 -21.14 -2.87 -24.18
CA VAL A 392 -20.95 -4.31 -24.45
C VAL A 392 -19.84 -4.90 -23.59
N THR A 393 -18.71 -4.20 -23.53
CA THR A 393 -17.54 -4.63 -22.75
C THR A 393 -17.84 -4.67 -21.26
N PHE A 394 -18.59 -3.68 -20.75
CA PHE A 394 -19.08 -3.63 -19.38
C PHE A 394 -19.94 -4.86 -19.03
N TRP A 395 -20.91 -5.22 -19.88
CA TRP A 395 -21.78 -6.37 -19.61
C TRP A 395 -21.00 -7.68 -19.57
N LYS A 396 -20.06 -7.89 -20.50
CA LYS A 396 -19.17 -9.07 -20.50
C LYS A 396 -18.34 -9.14 -19.22
N ALA A 397 -17.73 -8.04 -18.80
CA ALA A 397 -16.91 -7.99 -17.59
C ALA A 397 -17.75 -8.24 -16.31
N LEU A 398 -18.91 -7.60 -16.20
CA LEU A 398 -19.82 -7.75 -15.04
C LEU A 398 -20.23 -9.20 -14.84
N VAL A 399 -20.59 -9.83 -15.94
CA VAL A 399 -20.93 -11.24 -16.02
C VAL A 399 -19.77 -12.11 -15.55
N ASN A 400 -18.55 -11.86 -16.03
CA ASN A 400 -17.37 -12.66 -15.66
C ASN A 400 -17.13 -12.54 -14.15
N PHE A 401 -17.19 -11.33 -13.59
CA PHE A 401 -16.99 -11.11 -12.16
C PHE A 401 -18.11 -11.70 -11.28
N LEU A 402 -19.37 -11.69 -11.71
CA LEU A 402 -20.47 -12.35 -10.98
C LEU A 402 -20.29 -13.87 -10.84
N GLN A 403 -19.41 -14.42 -11.68
CA GLN A 403 -19.14 -15.84 -11.81
C GLN A 403 -17.72 -16.19 -11.38
N ASP A 404 -16.99 -15.23 -10.84
CA ASP A 404 -15.67 -15.46 -10.27
C ASP A 404 -15.78 -16.45 -9.12
N ASP A 405 -14.77 -17.30 -8.92
CA ASP A 405 -14.72 -18.25 -7.81
C ASP A 405 -14.52 -17.54 -6.46
N GLU A 406 -13.93 -16.35 -6.48
CA GLU A 406 -13.60 -15.58 -5.28
C GLU A 406 -14.76 -14.70 -4.82
N VAL A 407 -15.17 -14.89 -3.56
CA VAL A 407 -16.34 -14.24 -2.96
C VAL A 407 -16.24 -12.72 -3.04
N VAL A 408 -15.05 -12.17 -2.75
CA VAL A 408 -14.81 -10.72 -2.75
C VAL A 408 -15.00 -10.07 -4.13
N VAL A 409 -14.67 -10.79 -5.21
CA VAL A 409 -14.87 -10.30 -6.58
C VAL A 409 -16.36 -10.34 -6.93
N ARG A 410 -17.05 -11.43 -6.59
CA ARG A 410 -18.51 -11.54 -6.77
C ARG A 410 -19.27 -10.46 -6.00
N ASP A 411 -18.90 -10.19 -4.75
CA ASP A 411 -19.56 -9.18 -3.92
C ASP A 411 -19.43 -7.77 -4.50
N ASN A 412 -18.24 -7.43 -5.04
CA ASN A 412 -18.06 -6.18 -5.79
C ASN A 412 -19.01 -6.12 -7.00
N ALA A 413 -19.06 -7.19 -7.80
CA ALA A 413 -19.93 -7.26 -8.96
C ALA A 413 -21.42 -7.15 -8.59
N VAL A 414 -21.87 -7.80 -7.51
CA VAL A 414 -23.24 -7.68 -6.98
C VAL A 414 -23.55 -6.23 -6.59
N SER A 415 -22.60 -5.52 -5.97
CA SER A 415 -22.73 -4.09 -5.68
C SER A 415 -22.92 -3.26 -6.96
N VAL A 416 -22.19 -3.59 -8.04
CA VAL A 416 -22.39 -2.97 -9.35
C VAL A 416 -23.81 -3.21 -9.88
N VAL A 417 -24.35 -4.43 -9.77
CA VAL A 417 -25.74 -4.72 -10.17
C VAL A 417 -26.73 -3.87 -9.37
N TYR A 418 -26.55 -3.80 -8.06
CA TYR A 418 -27.42 -2.99 -7.20
C TYR A 418 -27.40 -1.51 -7.57
N ASN A 419 -26.21 -0.96 -7.84
CA ASN A 419 -26.05 0.43 -8.27
C ASN A 419 -26.69 0.68 -9.63
N LEU A 420 -26.60 -0.29 -10.55
CA LEU A 420 -27.24 -0.23 -11.86
C LEU A 420 -28.77 -0.17 -11.75
N LEU A 421 -29.36 -1.07 -10.95
CA LEU A 421 -30.80 -1.08 -10.68
C LEU A 421 -31.27 0.25 -10.08
N THR A 422 -30.51 0.76 -9.11
CA THR A 422 -30.82 2.03 -8.43
C THR A 422 -30.74 3.21 -9.39
N ALA A 423 -29.73 3.23 -10.27
CA ALA A 423 -29.54 4.30 -11.25
C ALA A 423 -30.57 4.29 -12.39
N LEU A 424 -31.03 3.10 -12.81
CA LEU A 424 -32.10 2.96 -13.81
C LEU A 424 -33.46 3.40 -13.26
N GLY A 425 -33.73 3.13 -11.98
CA GLY A 425 -35.02 3.45 -11.35
C GLY A 425 -36.22 2.72 -11.97
N ASP A 426 -35.98 1.62 -12.69
CA ASP A 426 -37.00 0.88 -13.42
C ASP A 426 -37.90 0.08 -12.45
N PRO A 427 -39.22 0.33 -12.41
CA PRO A 427 -40.14 -0.42 -11.56
C PRO A 427 -40.25 -1.91 -11.91
N GLU A 428 -39.89 -2.34 -13.13
CA GLU A 428 -39.81 -3.76 -13.51
C GLU A 428 -38.62 -4.47 -12.85
N PHE A 429 -37.58 -3.71 -12.51
CA PHE A 429 -36.35 -4.21 -11.92
C PHE A 429 -36.03 -3.57 -10.55
N PRO A 430 -36.87 -3.78 -9.52
CA PRO A 430 -36.58 -3.24 -8.20
C PRO A 430 -35.41 -4.00 -7.55
N PRO A 431 -34.60 -3.36 -6.69
CA PRO A 431 -33.53 -4.03 -5.94
C PRO A 431 -34.01 -5.22 -5.09
N SER A 432 -35.30 -5.31 -4.77
CA SER A 432 -35.90 -6.46 -4.07
C SER A 432 -35.84 -7.77 -4.86
N LEU A 433 -35.55 -7.74 -6.17
CA LEU A 433 -35.41 -8.92 -7.03
C LEU A 433 -34.37 -9.92 -6.54
N PHE A 434 -33.33 -9.48 -5.84
CA PHE A 434 -32.32 -10.38 -5.25
C PHE A 434 -32.89 -11.38 -4.23
N SER A 435 -34.10 -11.14 -3.71
CA SER A 435 -34.79 -12.10 -2.83
C SER A 435 -35.33 -13.32 -3.55
N ARG A 436 -35.46 -13.25 -4.89
CA ARG A 436 -36.12 -14.28 -5.72
C ARG A 436 -35.27 -14.76 -6.89
N ARG A 437 -34.22 -14.02 -7.26
CA ARG A 437 -33.37 -14.28 -8.42
C ARG A 437 -31.90 -14.10 -8.06
N THR A 438 -31.04 -14.82 -8.75
CA THR A 438 -29.60 -14.62 -8.61
C THR A 438 -29.19 -13.31 -9.29
N PRO A 439 -28.11 -12.66 -8.83
CA PRO A 439 -27.59 -11.46 -9.49
C PRO A 439 -27.28 -11.66 -10.98
N LEU A 440 -26.83 -12.86 -11.36
CA LEU A 440 -26.57 -13.22 -12.75
C LEU A 440 -27.85 -13.22 -13.61
N ASP A 441 -28.94 -13.83 -13.13
CA ASP A 441 -30.24 -13.83 -13.84
C ASP A 441 -30.80 -12.41 -14.00
N VAL A 442 -30.64 -11.57 -12.98
CA VAL A 442 -31.04 -10.15 -13.05
C VAL A 442 -30.23 -9.41 -14.13
N VAL A 443 -28.90 -9.56 -14.13
CA VAL A 443 -28.00 -8.91 -15.10
C VAL A 443 -28.29 -9.32 -16.54
N LEU A 444 -28.51 -10.61 -16.79
CA LEU A 444 -28.83 -11.09 -18.14
C LEU A 444 -30.13 -10.49 -18.68
N ARG A 445 -31.18 -10.44 -17.85
CA ARG A 445 -32.46 -9.82 -18.21
C ARG A 445 -32.32 -8.33 -18.47
N LEU A 446 -31.56 -7.62 -17.63
CA LEU A 446 -31.26 -6.21 -17.85
C LEU A 446 -30.50 -6.01 -19.16
N PHE A 447 -29.51 -6.86 -19.46
CA PHE A 447 -28.75 -6.76 -20.70
C PHE A 447 -29.62 -6.97 -21.94
N VAL A 448 -30.51 -7.96 -21.93
CA VAL A 448 -31.49 -8.18 -23.01
C VAL A 448 -32.46 -7.01 -23.14
N ARG A 449 -32.94 -6.45 -22.02
CA ARG A 449 -33.89 -5.34 -22.01
C ARG A 449 -33.27 -4.04 -22.54
N LEU A 450 -32.08 -3.72 -22.07
CA LEU A 450 -31.38 -2.46 -22.34
C LEU A 450 -30.60 -2.52 -23.66
N GLY A 451 -30.08 -3.69 -24.04
CA GLY A 451 -29.28 -3.85 -25.25
C GLY A 451 -30.10 -3.94 -26.55
N ASN A 452 -29.39 -3.87 -27.67
CA ASN A 452 -29.91 -4.22 -29.00
C ASN A 452 -29.77 -5.73 -29.21
N VAL A 453 -30.84 -6.40 -29.66
CA VAL A 453 -30.87 -7.85 -29.93
C VAL A 453 -29.73 -8.28 -30.85
N GLU A 454 -29.39 -7.47 -31.87
CA GLU A 454 -28.31 -7.75 -32.83
C GLU A 454 -26.91 -7.80 -32.17
N VAL A 455 -26.76 -7.22 -30.98
CA VAL A 455 -25.50 -7.19 -30.21
C VAL A 455 -25.55 -8.15 -29.03
N VAL A 456 -26.67 -8.17 -28.31
CA VAL A 456 -26.87 -9.00 -27.13
C VAL A 456 -26.82 -10.48 -27.50
N VAL A 457 -27.53 -10.89 -28.56
CA VAL A 457 -27.62 -12.31 -28.93
C VAL A 457 -26.25 -12.87 -29.30
N PRO A 458 -25.45 -12.26 -30.20
CA PRO A 458 -24.10 -12.75 -30.47
C PRO A 458 -23.20 -12.76 -29.24
N CYS A 459 -23.30 -11.76 -28.35
CA CYS A 459 -22.49 -11.72 -27.13
C CYS A 459 -22.84 -12.85 -26.17
N LEU A 460 -24.13 -13.13 -25.99
CA LEU A 460 -24.60 -14.24 -25.15
C LEU A 460 -24.25 -15.60 -25.76
N VAL A 461 -24.32 -15.74 -27.07
CA VAL A 461 -23.94 -16.97 -27.79
C VAL A 461 -22.43 -17.21 -27.73
N ASP A 462 -21.61 -16.20 -28.06
CA ASP A 462 -20.14 -16.22 -27.92
C ASP A 462 -19.74 -16.65 -26.50
N TRP A 463 -20.42 -16.11 -25.50
CA TRP A 463 -20.16 -16.45 -24.12
C TRP A 463 -20.64 -17.88 -23.74
N MET A 464 -21.76 -18.36 -24.29
CA MET A 464 -22.14 -19.77 -24.15
C MET A 464 -21.12 -20.72 -24.78
N LEU A 465 -20.56 -20.35 -25.95
CA LEU A 465 -19.64 -21.18 -26.72
C LEU A 465 -18.24 -21.24 -26.10
N THR A 466 -17.71 -20.11 -25.62
CA THR A 466 -16.44 -20.08 -24.87
C THR A 466 -16.46 -20.95 -23.61
N CYS A 467 -17.64 -21.23 -23.05
CA CYS A 467 -17.76 -22.20 -21.96
C CYS A 467 -17.60 -23.66 -22.42
N GLN A 468 -17.99 -23.99 -23.66
CA GLN A 468 -17.89 -25.34 -24.19
C GLN A 468 -16.44 -25.73 -24.52
N ASP A 469 -15.63 -24.79 -24.99
CA ASP A 469 -14.21 -25.01 -25.27
C ASP A 469 -13.41 -25.32 -23.98
N VAL A 470 -13.68 -24.61 -22.87
CA VAL A 470 -13.06 -24.89 -21.56
C VAL A 470 -13.52 -26.24 -21.00
N CYS A 471 -14.79 -26.60 -21.20
CA CYS A 471 -15.34 -27.89 -20.77
C CYS A 471 -14.70 -29.07 -21.56
N HIS A 472 -14.31 -28.91 -22.82
CA HIS A 472 -13.58 -29.93 -23.59
C HIS A 472 -12.11 -30.11 -23.17
N GLU A 473 -11.41 -29.03 -22.76
CA GLU A 473 -10.06 -29.16 -22.19
C GLU A 473 -10.08 -29.77 -20.77
N ALA A 474 -11.10 -29.46 -19.98
CA ALA A 474 -11.27 -29.97 -18.61
C ALA A 474 -11.76 -31.43 -18.55
N GLU A 475 -12.41 -31.98 -19.58
CA GLU A 475 -12.76 -33.41 -19.64
C GLU A 475 -11.52 -34.32 -19.64
N VAL A 476 -10.34 -33.80 -19.98
CA VAL A 476 -9.05 -34.52 -19.87
C VAL A 476 -8.53 -34.56 -18.43
N LEU A 477 -9.02 -33.69 -17.55
CA LEU A 477 -8.65 -33.59 -16.13
C LEU A 477 -9.91 -33.51 -15.25
N SER A 478 -10.42 -34.66 -14.83
CA SER A 478 -11.55 -34.90 -13.89
C SER A 478 -11.87 -33.80 -12.84
N PHE A 479 -12.44 -32.65 -13.23
CA PHE A 479 -12.87 -31.58 -12.32
C PHE A 479 -14.40 -31.36 -12.40
N PRO A 480 -15.18 -31.79 -11.38
CA PRO A 480 -16.65 -31.68 -11.36
C PRO A 480 -17.19 -30.24 -11.35
N PHE A 481 -16.38 -29.27 -10.95
CA PHE A 481 -16.80 -27.86 -10.81
C PHE A 481 -17.05 -27.16 -12.16
N CYS A 482 -16.29 -27.50 -13.22
CA CYS A 482 -16.47 -26.91 -14.56
C CYS A 482 -17.84 -27.25 -15.16
N LEU A 483 -18.33 -28.48 -14.97
CA LEU A 483 -19.61 -28.94 -15.50
C LEU A 483 -20.81 -28.21 -14.86
N PHE A 484 -20.74 -27.92 -13.55
CA PHE A 484 -21.79 -27.18 -12.86
C PHE A 484 -21.86 -25.71 -13.31
N PHE A 485 -20.70 -25.08 -13.53
CA PHE A 485 -20.59 -23.73 -14.07
C PHE A 485 -21.11 -23.63 -15.52
N CYS A 486 -20.70 -24.55 -16.40
CA CYS A 486 -21.20 -24.67 -17.78
C CYS A 486 -22.75 -24.82 -17.81
N SER A 487 -23.32 -25.63 -16.91
CA SER A 487 -24.77 -25.85 -16.81
C SER A 487 -25.54 -24.64 -16.30
N SER A 488 -25.05 -23.95 -15.25
CA SER A 488 -25.71 -22.75 -14.70
C SER A 488 -25.68 -21.57 -15.68
N ARG A 489 -24.56 -21.38 -16.40
CA ARG A 489 -24.40 -20.38 -17.46
C ARG A 489 -25.39 -20.60 -18.60
N GLY A 490 -25.41 -21.81 -19.16
CA GLY A 490 -26.29 -22.14 -20.30
C GLY A 490 -27.77 -21.97 -19.95
N TYR A 491 -28.18 -22.40 -18.76
CA TYR A 491 -29.57 -22.26 -18.31
C TYR A 491 -29.98 -20.79 -18.13
N ALA A 492 -29.12 -19.97 -17.53
CA ALA A 492 -29.40 -18.55 -17.30
C ALA A 492 -29.51 -17.77 -18.62
N VAL A 493 -28.62 -18.04 -19.58
CA VAL A 493 -28.64 -17.40 -20.91
C VAL A 493 -29.90 -17.80 -21.71
N VAL A 494 -30.26 -19.08 -21.76
CA VAL A 494 -31.46 -19.54 -22.46
C VAL A 494 -32.72 -18.93 -21.85
N THR A 495 -32.78 -18.85 -20.51
CA THR A 495 -33.92 -18.24 -19.81
C THR A 495 -34.04 -16.73 -20.09
N ALA A 496 -32.91 -16.03 -20.24
CA ALA A 496 -32.89 -14.61 -20.57
C ALA A 496 -33.27 -14.33 -22.03
N LEU A 497 -32.92 -15.21 -22.98
CA LEU A 497 -33.30 -15.08 -24.39
C LEU A 497 -34.77 -15.43 -24.66
N MET A 498 -35.38 -16.26 -23.81
CA MET A 498 -36.81 -16.63 -23.93
C MET A 498 -37.77 -15.64 -23.28
N ALA A 499 -37.26 -14.76 -22.41
CA ALA A 499 -38.02 -13.70 -21.74
C ALA A 499 -37.90 -12.38 -22.51
#